data_AF-A0A3L6TM30-F1
#
_entry.id   AF-A0A3L6TM30-F1
#
_cell.length_a   1.000
_cell.length_b   1.000
_cell.length_c   1.000
_cell.angle_alpha   90.00
_cell.angle_beta   90.00
_cell.angle_gamma   90.00
#
_symmetry.space_group_name_H-M   'P 1'
#
loop_
_entity.id
_entity.type
_entity.pdbx_description
1 polymer ?
#
loop_
_entity_poly.entity_id
_entity_poly.type
_entity_poly.pdbx_seq_one_letter_code
_entity_poly.pdbx_strand_id
1 'polypeptide(L)'
;MARHGGEITAAFPGGGGGIAGASTGATTPAASPYQVAEIEEQICSPFGNIEVPDSRGCCSGFTGSVTKVLFILHLLAFIALTVFLGVQASSHQNPAYKPFSNFIPLVSSVIVSTISACFWVILSVTNPHKAIKTSLWAAPVFAVACDVVILLVANGTALGIGALVVAFAIAAGLYSCWATGPRLQHASDLLSASVIGAHLPPTTSCLVVFVLLATFGYMAFWTVAISCIAAAEGHFMNYQMAYVAALLVSMAWTMQILRYVVYVAVAKLAHGRLAYGIRMPGGAVEVFCGTVFGPAFGDICMGAMAVPVNSAVRGLARAMKIATGGNDEFIFSGRGCCFIVSEKMLGRANRWGFVHVGARGKAFCVASRDVWSLFVLRGIANLVDSDLTGSFCFLSSVATGALASLIAGSWALAGMYKDQKKLALPVAIYAFLIGYYMCRMMIAWPQACVAAYHVAYAENPQNPQLGTLIPKHLHELQALAADRDHPKAVDSSDDIDDS
;
A
#
# COMPACT_ATOMS: atom_id res chain seq x y z
N MET A 1 -1.18 54.01 -52.54
CA MET A 1 -0.98 52.57 -52.30
C MET A 1 0.17 52.10 -53.17
N ALA A 2 1.39 52.18 -52.62
CA ALA A 2 2.64 51.94 -53.34
C ALA A 2 3.41 50.79 -52.68
N ARG A 3 4.02 49.95 -53.52
CA ARG A 3 4.88 48.80 -53.21
C ARG A 3 6.35 49.22 -53.00
N HIS A 4 7.11 48.29 -52.43
CA HIS A 4 8.56 48.00 -52.58
C HIS A 4 9.57 48.42 -51.50
N GLY A 5 10.51 47.49 -51.28
CA GLY A 5 11.91 47.69 -50.83
C GLY A 5 12.08 47.61 -49.31
N GLY A 6 13.02 46.87 -48.72
CA GLY A 6 14.36 46.51 -49.19
C GLY A 6 15.39 47.15 -48.24
N GLU A 7 15.94 46.33 -47.33
CA GLU A 7 17.36 46.22 -46.93
C GLU A 7 18.25 47.47 -46.63
N ILE A 8 19.29 47.23 -45.79
CA ILE A 8 20.65 47.87 -45.74
C ILE A 8 20.99 48.93 -44.64
N THR A 9 21.89 48.51 -43.71
CA THR A 9 23.01 49.22 -42.96
C THR A 9 22.72 50.42 -42.02
N ALA A 10 23.54 50.84 -41.03
CA ALA A 10 24.97 50.76 -40.67
C ALA A 10 25.09 50.94 -39.11
N ALA A 11 26.19 50.82 -38.36
CA ALA A 11 27.58 51.21 -38.61
C ALA A 11 28.55 50.62 -37.55
N PHE A 12 29.77 50.33 -38.01
CA PHE A 12 31.01 50.25 -37.22
C PHE A 12 31.55 51.68 -36.94
N PRO A 13 32.53 51.80 -36.03
CA PRO A 13 33.78 52.45 -36.41
C PRO A 13 34.98 51.53 -36.18
N GLY A 14 35.93 51.60 -37.11
CA GLY A 14 37.09 50.73 -37.22
C GLY A 14 38.41 51.27 -36.65
N GLY A 15 39.48 50.56 -37.04
CA GLY A 15 40.88 50.79 -36.73
C GLY A 15 41.43 49.61 -35.93
N GLY A 16 42.29 48.71 -36.42
CA GLY A 16 43.22 48.74 -37.54
C GLY A 16 44.56 48.20 -37.03
N GLY A 17 45.02 47.05 -37.55
CA GLY A 17 46.34 46.49 -37.25
C GLY A 17 46.34 44.96 -37.17
N GLY A 18 46.60 44.29 -38.29
CA GLY A 18 46.76 42.84 -38.35
C GLY A 18 48.21 42.41 -38.23
N ILE A 19 48.45 41.22 -37.65
CA ILE A 19 49.51 40.27 -38.06
C ILE A 19 48.94 38.86 -37.88
N ALA A 20 49.12 38.03 -38.91
CA ALA A 20 48.65 36.66 -39.02
C ALA A 20 49.39 35.68 -38.08
N GLY A 21 48.71 34.63 -37.63
CA GLY A 21 49.35 33.50 -36.94
C GLY A 21 48.39 32.40 -36.47
N ALA A 22 48.21 31.40 -37.33
CA ALA A 22 47.92 29.99 -37.06
C ALA A 22 46.74 29.57 -36.15
N SER A 23 45.91 28.70 -36.76
CA SER A 23 44.88 27.85 -36.19
C SER A 23 45.34 26.95 -35.03
N THR A 24 44.54 26.89 -33.96
CA THR A 24 44.09 25.63 -33.32
C THR A 24 42.78 25.90 -32.60
N GLY A 25 41.66 25.40 -33.13
CA GLY A 25 40.39 25.39 -32.43
C GLY A 25 40.45 24.37 -31.30
N ALA A 26 40.37 24.83 -30.05
CA ALA A 26 40.13 23.98 -28.89
C ALA A 26 38.62 23.89 -28.67
N THR A 27 38.04 22.76 -29.07
CA THR A 27 36.73 22.30 -28.66
C THR A 27 36.66 22.23 -27.13
N THR A 28 35.65 22.87 -26.53
CA THR A 28 35.23 22.58 -25.16
C THR A 28 34.97 21.08 -25.03
N PRO A 29 35.53 20.37 -24.04
CA PRO A 29 35.24 18.95 -23.89
C PRO A 29 33.77 18.80 -23.47
N ALA A 30 33.01 18.02 -24.23
CA ALA A 30 31.74 17.50 -23.77
C ALA A 30 32.01 16.68 -22.49
N ALA A 31 31.33 17.02 -21.39
CA ALA A 31 31.43 16.28 -20.15
C ALA A 31 31.12 14.80 -20.41
N SER A 32 32.04 13.94 -20.01
CA SER A 32 31.87 12.49 -20.08
C SER A 32 30.63 12.07 -19.28
N PRO A 33 29.85 11.07 -19.73
CA PRO A 33 28.73 10.52 -18.95
C PRO A 33 29.12 10.12 -17.52
N TYR A 34 30.40 9.81 -17.30
CA TYR A 34 30.96 9.50 -15.99
C TYR A 34 31.05 10.72 -15.06
N GLN A 35 31.39 11.91 -15.57
CA GLN A 35 31.47 13.12 -14.75
C GLN A 35 30.09 13.66 -14.36
N VAL A 36 29.07 13.46 -15.19
CA VAL A 36 27.69 13.81 -14.84
C VAL A 36 27.17 12.89 -13.74
N ALA A 37 27.47 11.59 -13.82
CA ALA A 37 27.12 10.61 -12.78
C ALA A 37 27.83 10.91 -11.45
N GLU A 38 29.11 11.32 -11.48
CA GLU A 38 29.90 11.65 -10.30
C GLU A 38 29.39 12.93 -9.59
N ILE A 39 28.96 13.93 -10.36
CA ILE A 39 28.32 15.15 -9.82
C ILE A 39 26.93 14.84 -9.24
N GLU A 40 26.17 13.93 -9.88
CA GLU A 40 24.85 13.51 -9.41
C GLU A 40 24.94 12.66 -8.12
N GLU A 41 25.99 11.85 -8.00
CA GLU A 41 26.32 11.07 -6.79
C GLU A 41 26.76 12.00 -5.64
N GLN A 42 27.54 13.04 -5.94
CA GLN A 42 28.06 13.99 -4.95
C GLN A 42 26.99 14.95 -4.40
N ILE A 43 25.95 15.28 -5.18
CA ILE A 43 24.79 16.06 -4.72
C ILE A 43 23.89 15.22 -3.77
N CYS A 44 23.96 13.90 -3.84
CA CYS A 44 23.13 13.00 -3.04
C CYS A 44 23.73 12.63 -1.68
N SER A 45 24.95 13.09 -1.34
CA SER A 45 25.63 12.79 -0.08
C SER A 45 26.14 14.06 0.63
N PRO A 46 25.32 14.76 1.45
CA PRO A 46 25.81 15.92 2.18
C PRO A 46 26.67 15.57 3.41
N PHE A 47 26.87 14.28 3.74
CA PHE A 47 27.81 13.84 4.77
C PHE A 47 28.55 12.59 4.30
N GLY A 48 29.87 12.60 4.51
CA GLY A 48 30.87 11.86 3.74
C GLY A 48 30.73 10.35 3.69
N ASN A 49 31.29 9.79 2.60
CA ASN A 49 31.86 8.45 2.42
C ASN A 49 31.44 7.36 3.42
N ILE A 50 30.14 7.18 3.61
CA ILE A 50 29.63 5.85 3.87
C ILE A 50 29.29 5.33 2.49
N GLU A 51 30.31 4.84 1.77
CA GLU A 51 30.06 3.73 0.85
C GLU A 51 29.29 2.71 1.68
N VAL A 52 27.97 2.62 1.49
CA VAL A 52 27.23 1.47 1.98
C VAL A 52 27.78 0.34 1.10
N PRO A 53 28.64 -0.55 1.63
CA PRO A 53 29.19 -1.63 0.83
C PRO A 53 28.00 -2.36 0.23
N ASP A 54 28.11 -2.74 -1.04
CA ASP A 54 27.04 -3.33 -1.85
C ASP A 54 26.27 -4.37 -1.03
N SER A 55 25.22 -3.91 -0.33
CA SER A 55 24.61 -4.67 0.77
C SER A 55 23.70 -5.78 0.25
N ARG A 56 23.67 -5.92 -1.08
CA ARG A 56 23.17 -7.05 -1.83
C ARG A 56 24.20 -8.18 -1.75
N GLY A 57 24.31 -8.82 -0.59
CA GLY A 57 24.98 -10.11 -0.51
C GLY A 57 24.45 -11.06 -1.60
N CYS A 58 25.31 -11.95 -2.13
CA CYS A 58 25.01 -12.78 -3.30
C CYS A 58 23.64 -13.50 -3.23
N CYS A 59 23.24 -13.96 -2.05
CA CYS A 59 21.96 -14.63 -1.80
C CYS A 59 20.72 -13.72 -1.88
N SER A 60 20.84 -12.43 -1.52
CA SER A 60 19.71 -11.51 -1.52
C SER A 60 19.40 -10.97 -2.92
N GLY A 61 20.43 -10.71 -3.74
CA GLY A 61 20.28 -10.37 -5.15
C GLY A 61 19.66 -11.51 -5.98
N PHE A 62 20.08 -12.76 -5.72
CA PHE A 62 19.49 -13.94 -6.38
C PHE A 62 18.00 -14.07 -6.12
N THR A 63 17.57 -13.93 -4.86
CA THR A 63 16.17 -14.08 -4.48
C THR A 63 15.28 -13.04 -5.15
N GLY A 64 15.72 -11.77 -5.21
CA GLY A 64 15.00 -10.71 -5.92
C GLY A 64 14.88 -10.96 -7.43
N SER A 65 15.92 -11.51 -8.05
CA SER A 65 15.86 -11.86 -9.48
C SER A 65 14.84 -12.97 -9.75
N VAL A 66 14.83 -14.03 -8.94
CA VAL A 66 13.89 -15.15 -9.06
C VAL A 66 12.44 -14.66 -8.89
N THR A 67 12.15 -13.86 -7.86
CA THR A 67 10.78 -13.36 -7.62
C THR A 67 10.29 -12.45 -8.75
N LYS A 68 11.18 -11.64 -9.35
CA LYS A 68 10.86 -10.86 -10.55
C LYS A 68 10.46 -11.75 -11.73
N VAL A 69 11.26 -12.78 -12.03
CA VAL A 69 10.98 -13.72 -13.13
C VAL A 69 9.67 -14.46 -12.88
N LEU A 70 9.45 -14.95 -11.66
CA LEU A 70 8.21 -15.64 -11.28
C LEU A 70 6.98 -14.76 -11.49
N PHE A 71 7.05 -13.47 -11.15
CA PHE A 71 5.94 -12.55 -11.36
C PHE A 71 5.67 -12.28 -12.85
N ILE A 72 6.71 -12.13 -13.67
CA ILE A 72 6.54 -11.95 -15.13
C ILE A 72 5.89 -13.19 -15.76
N LEU A 73 6.38 -14.39 -15.41
CA LEU A 73 5.79 -15.65 -15.87
C LEU A 73 4.33 -15.77 -15.42
N HIS A 74 4.03 -15.35 -14.19
CA HIS A 74 2.67 -15.32 -13.68
C HIS A 74 1.74 -14.40 -14.50
N LEU A 75 2.18 -13.18 -14.85
CA LEU A 75 1.39 -12.27 -15.69
C LEU A 75 1.15 -12.86 -17.10
N LEU A 76 2.17 -13.47 -17.70
CA LEU A 76 2.02 -14.15 -18.99
C LEU A 76 1.05 -15.33 -18.89
N ALA A 77 1.13 -16.13 -17.83
CA ALA A 77 0.20 -17.23 -17.58
C ALA A 77 -1.24 -16.74 -17.37
N PHE A 78 -1.43 -15.62 -16.68
CA PHE A 78 -2.75 -14.99 -16.49
C PHE A 78 -3.34 -14.50 -17.82
N ILE A 79 -2.54 -13.85 -18.68
CA ILE A 79 -2.97 -13.43 -20.02
C ILE A 79 -3.34 -14.66 -20.86
N ALA A 80 -2.47 -15.67 -20.91
CA ALA A 80 -2.72 -16.89 -21.68
C ALA A 80 -3.98 -17.63 -21.20
N LEU A 81 -4.15 -17.75 -19.87
CA LEU A 81 -5.35 -18.33 -19.27
C LEU A 81 -6.61 -17.53 -19.66
N THR A 82 -6.55 -16.19 -19.62
CA THR A 82 -7.70 -15.35 -19.97
C THR A 82 -8.08 -15.51 -21.44
N VAL A 83 -7.09 -15.55 -22.36
CA VAL A 83 -7.33 -15.82 -23.78
C VAL A 83 -7.94 -17.20 -23.99
N PHE A 84 -7.38 -18.24 -23.34
CA PHE A 84 -7.93 -19.59 -23.40
C PHE A 84 -9.39 -19.66 -22.93
N LEU A 85 -9.70 -19.04 -21.77
CA LEU A 85 -11.05 -18.97 -21.24
C LEU A 85 -11.99 -18.20 -22.18
N GLY A 86 -11.50 -17.13 -22.82
CA GLY A 86 -12.27 -16.37 -23.82
C GLY A 86 -12.60 -17.18 -25.06
N VAL A 87 -11.65 -17.98 -25.57
CA VAL A 87 -11.90 -18.90 -26.69
C VAL A 87 -12.94 -19.96 -26.33
N GLN A 88 -12.85 -20.53 -25.12
CA GLN A 88 -13.81 -21.53 -24.65
C GLN A 88 -15.21 -20.95 -24.45
N ALA A 89 -15.31 -19.76 -23.85
CA ALA A 89 -16.57 -19.05 -23.68
C ALA A 89 -17.26 -18.74 -25.02
N SER A 90 -16.47 -18.54 -26.08
CA SER A 90 -16.97 -18.25 -27.43
C SER A 90 -17.32 -19.52 -28.22
N SER A 91 -16.55 -20.59 -28.05
CA SER A 91 -16.70 -21.83 -28.82
C SER A 91 -17.75 -22.77 -28.24
N HIS A 92 -17.87 -22.80 -26.91
CA HIS A 92 -18.79 -23.64 -26.16
C HIS A 92 -19.56 -22.79 -25.14
N GLN A 93 -20.42 -21.91 -25.64
CA GLN A 93 -21.18 -20.99 -24.81
C GLN A 93 -22.33 -21.70 -24.10
N ASN A 94 -22.46 -21.50 -22.79
CA ASN A 94 -23.61 -21.93 -22.02
C ASN A 94 -24.86 -21.11 -22.46
N PRO A 95 -25.92 -21.74 -22.98
CA PRO A 95 -27.11 -21.04 -23.47
C PRO A 95 -27.90 -20.32 -22.36
N ALA A 96 -27.71 -20.70 -21.09
CA ALA A 96 -28.33 -20.04 -19.94
C ALA A 96 -27.57 -18.79 -19.48
N TYR A 97 -26.33 -18.59 -19.93
CA TYR A 97 -25.50 -17.46 -19.52
C TYR A 97 -25.83 -16.21 -20.34
N LYS A 98 -26.20 -15.12 -19.66
CA LYS A 98 -26.45 -13.80 -20.27
C LYS A 98 -25.24 -12.90 -20.02
N PRO A 99 -24.36 -12.66 -21.03
CA PRO A 99 -23.08 -11.98 -20.82
C PRO A 99 -23.24 -10.58 -20.24
N PHE A 100 -24.12 -9.78 -20.83
CA PHE A 100 -24.34 -8.39 -20.41
C PHE A 100 -24.89 -8.30 -18.98
N SER A 101 -25.87 -9.14 -18.61
CA SER A 101 -26.49 -9.10 -17.29
C SER A 101 -25.52 -9.47 -16.16
N ASN A 102 -24.58 -10.37 -16.42
CA ASN A 102 -23.65 -10.90 -15.42
C ASN A 102 -22.34 -10.09 -15.34
N PHE A 103 -21.95 -9.44 -16.43
CA PHE A 103 -20.75 -8.61 -16.49
C PHE A 103 -20.96 -7.21 -15.92
N ILE A 104 -22.14 -6.60 -16.13
CA ILE A 104 -22.46 -5.24 -15.68
C ILE A 104 -22.23 -5.03 -14.16
N PRO A 105 -22.68 -5.94 -13.25
CA PRO A 105 -22.45 -5.77 -11.81
C PRO A 105 -20.98 -5.75 -11.41
N LEU A 106 -20.14 -6.54 -12.09
CA LEU A 106 -18.71 -6.60 -11.80
C LEU A 106 -17.98 -5.37 -12.34
N VAL A 107 -18.31 -4.91 -13.55
CA VAL A 107 -17.73 -3.66 -14.08
C VAL A 107 -18.17 -2.45 -13.28
N SER A 108 -19.44 -2.37 -12.88
CA SER A 108 -19.92 -1.26 -12.04
C SER A 108 -19.20 -1.26 -10.69
N SER A 109 -18.86 -2.43 -10.14
CA SER A 109 -18.04 -2.53 -8.92
C SER A 109 -16.66 -1.89 -9.08
N VAL A 110 -15.99 -2.02 -10.25
CA VAL A 110 -14.68 -1.38 -10.52
C VAL A 110 -14.82 0.15 -10.51
N ILE A 111 -15.89 0.68 -11.13
CA ILE A 111 -16.15 2.13 -11.19
C ILE A 111 -16.45 2.69 -9.79
N VAL A 112 -17.37 2.06 -9.06
CA VAL A 112 -17.71 2.44 -7.67
C VAL A 112 -16.48 2.40 -6.77
N SER A 113 -15.67 1.35 -6.91
CA SER A 113 -14.44 1.18 -6.14
C SER A 113 -13.43 2.27 -6.43
N THR A 114 -13.31 2.68 -7.70
CA THR A 114 -12.44 3.79 -8.12
C THR A 114 -12.88 5.10 -7.47
N ILE A 115 -14.18 5.42 -7.53
CA ILE A 115 -14.73 6.65 -6.94
C ILE A 115 -14.53 6.65 -5.42
N SER A 116 -14.85 5.53 -4.75
CA SER A 116 -14.70 5.38 -3.31
C SER A 116 -13.22 5.45 -2.88
N ALA A 117 -12.30 4.86 -3.64
CA ALA A 117 -10.87 4.93 -3.37
C ALA A 117 -10.35 6.38 -3.51
N CYS A 118 -10.75 7.10 -4.56
CA CYS A 118 -10.44 8.52 -4.72
C CYS A 118 -10.97 9.35 -3.54
N PHE A 119 -12.21 9.09 -3.10
CA PHE A 119 -12.78 9.74 -1.92
C PHE A 119 -11.89 9.55 -0.67
N TRP A 120 -11.45 8.32 -0.39
CA TRP A 120 -10.58 8.06 0.76
C TRP A 120 -9.21 8.73 0.64
N VAL A 121 -8.61 8.75 -0.55
CA VAL A 121 -7.34 9.45 -0.77
C VAL A 121 -7.51 10.95 -0.55
N ILE A 122 -8.51 11.57 -1.18
CA ILE A 122 -8.78 13.01 -1.02
C ILE A 122 -9.03 13.34 0.46
N LEU A 123 -9.83 12.54 1.15
CA LEU A 123 -10.12 12.75 2.57
C LEU A 123 -8.85 12.61 3.43
N SER A 124 -7.98 11.64 3.12
CA SER A 124 -6.73 11.41 3.85
C SER A 124 -5.73 12.57 3.75
N VAL A 125 -5.76 13.34 2.64
CA VAL A 125 -4.87 14.49 2.43
C VAL A 125 -5.49 15.78 2.94
N THR A 126 -6.79 15.97 2.72
CA THR A 126 -7.48 17.22 3.08
C THR A 126 -7.88 17.29 4.55
N ASN A 127 -8.26 16.15 5.14
CA ASN A 127 -8.65 16.08 6.54
C ASN A 127 -8.31 14.69 7.13
N PRO A 128 -7.04 14.46 7.50
CA PRO A 128 -6.58 13.20 8.06
C PRO A 128 -7.41 12.71 9.25
N HIS A 129 -7.79 13.63 10.15
CA HIS A 129 -8.61 13.31 11.32
C HIS A 129 -9.98 12.75 10.92
N LYS A 130 -10.69 13.44 10.00
CA LYS A 130 -11.95 12.92 9.47
C LYS A 130 -11.73 11.59 8.74
N ALA A 131 -10.67 11.44 7.96
CA ALA A 131 -10.39 10.21 7.20
C ALA A 131 -10.26 8.98 8.10
N ILE A 132 -9.43 9.07 9.14
CA ILE A 132 -9.21 7.95 10.05
C ILE A 132 -10.50 7.68 10.84
N LYS A 133 -11.15 8.71 11.38
CA LYS A 133 -12.40 8.58 12.13
C LYS A 133 -13.52 7.95 11.30
N THR A 134 -13.74 8.42 10.07
CA THR A 134 -14.80 7.87 9.21
C THR A 134 -14.47 6.46 8.78
N SER A 135 -13.20 6.10 8.53
CA SER A 135 -12.84 4.72 8.17
C SER A 135 -13.15 3.71 9.29
N LEU A 136 -12.93 4.09 10.55
CA LEU A 136 -13.18 3.25 11.72
C LEU A 136 -14.66 2.85 11.80
N TRP A 137 -15.57 3.81 11.61
CA TRP A 137 -17.00 3.57 11.72
C TRP A 137 -17.66 3.12 10.40
N ALA A 138 -17.15 3.53 9.25
CA ALA A 138 -17.71 3.15 7.95
C ALA A 138 -17.55 1.65 7.68
N ALA A 139 -16.42 1.05 8.05
CA ALA A 139 -16.16 -0.37 7.82
C ALA A 139 -17.20 -1.30 8.46
N PRO A 140 -17.48 -1.24 9.77
CA PRO A 140 -18.50 -2.10 10.39
C PRO A 140 -19.91 -1.79 9.86
N VAL A 141 -20.25 -0.52 9.61
CA VAL A 141 -21.57 -0.14 9.08
C VAL A 141 -21.81 -0.72 7.68
N PHE A 142 -20.87 -0.52 6.76
CA PHE A 142 -21.00 -1.10 5.42
C PHE A 142 -20.89 -2.62 5.42
N ALA A 143 -20.11 -3.21 6.32
CA ALA A 143 -20.05 -4.67 6.49
C ALA A 143 -21.42 -5.25 6.86
N VAL A 144 -22.12 -4.68 7.85
CA VAL A 144 -23.48 -5.11 8.23
C VAL A 144 -24.48 -4.86 7.10
N ALA A 145 -24.42 -3.71 6.42
CA ALA A 145 -25.29 -3.43 5.29
C ALA A 145 -25.10 -4.45 4.15
N CYS A 146 -23.85 -4.77 3.82
CA CYS A 146 -23.50 -5.81 2.85
C CYS A 146 -23.97 -7.20 3.31
N ASP A 147 -23.91 -7.48 4.60
CA ASP A 147 -24.31 -8.78 5.14
C ASP A 147 -25.81 -9.07 4.95
N VAL A 148 -26.66 -8.05 5.04
CA VAL A 148 -28.09 -8.18 4.72
C VAL A 148 -28.29 -8.77 3.32
N VAL A 149 -27.55 -8.28 2.33
CA VAL A 149 -27.60 -8.79 0.95
C VAL A 149 -27.10 -10.23 0.86
N ILE A 150 -26.02 -10.56 1.57
CA ILE A 150 -25.49 -11.93 1.62
C ILE A 150 -26.53 -12.89 2.21
N LEU A 151 -27.14 -12.55 3.35
CA LEU A 151 -28.13 -13.38 4.03
C LEU A 151 -29.42 -13.57 3.22
N LEU A 152 -29.83 -12.60 2.40
CA LEU A 152 -30.96 -12.72 1.49
C LEU A 152 -30.78 -13.83 0.43
N VAL A 153 -29.55 -14.28 0.17
CA VAL A 153 -29.28 -15.46 -0.69
C VAL A 153 -29.93 -16.72 -0.09
N ALA A 154 -30.03 -16.79 1.24
CA ALA A 154 -30.70 -17.85 2.01
C ALA A 154 -30.17 -19.27 1.71
N ASN A 155 -28.85 -19.43 1.64
CA ASN A 155 -28.19 -20.73 1.55
C ASN A 155 -27.19 -20.94 2.72
N GLY A 156 -26.82 -22.19 3.00
CA GLY A 156 -25.95 -22.52 4.14
C GLY A 156 -24.58 -21.83 4.08
N THR A 157 -24.03 -21.66 2.88
CA THR A 157 -22.76 -20.95 2.66
C THR A 157 -22.87 -19.46 2.98
N ALA A 158 -23.97 -18.81 2.61
CA ALA A 158 -24.22 -17.40 2.89
C ALA A 158 -24.44 -17.18 4.39
N LEU A 159 -25.11 -18.11 5.08
CA LEU A 159 -25.25 -18.05 6.54
C LEU A 159 -23.89 -18.11 7.23
N GLY A 160 -23.02 -19.03 6.81
CA GLY A 160 -21.66 -19.15 7.35
C GLY A 160 -20.81 -17.90 7.10
N ILE A 161 -20.84 -17.37 5.87
CA ILE A 161 -20.14 -16.13 5.53
C ILE A 161 -20.71 -14.96 6.32
N GLY A 162 -22.03 -14.86 6.45
CA GLY A 162 -22.66 -13.73 7.14
C GLY A 162 -22.37 -13.73 8.64
N ALA A 163 -22.37 -14.90 9.29
CA ALA A 163 -21.92 -15.01 10.68
C ALA A 163 -20.48 -14.48 10.88
N LEU A 164 -19.58 -14.75 9.94
CA LEU A 164 -18.20 -14.22 9.97
C LEU A 164 -18.18 -12.69 9.76
N VAL A 165 -19.02 -12.16 8.87
CA VAL A 165 -19.13 -10.70 8.63
C VAL A 165 -19.67 -9.98 9.87
N VAL A 166 -20.67 -10.54 10.55
CA VAL A 166 -21.19 -10.00 11.82
C VAL A 166 -20.11 -10.03 12.90
N ALA A 167 -19.40 -11.14 13.06
CA ALA A 167 -18.29 -11.23 14.02
C ALA A 167 -17.20 -10.19 13.73
N PHE A 168 -16.85 -10.00 12.46
CA PHE A 168 -15.94 -8.94 12.03
C PHE A 168 -16.48 -7.55 12.35
N ALA A 169 -17.75 -7.26 12.07
CA ALA A 169 -18.35 -5.95 12.32
C ALA A 169 -18.36 -5.60 13.82
N ILE A 170 -18.64 -6.58 14.70
CA ILE A 170 -18.56 -6.41 16.14
C ILE A 170 -17.11 -6.11 16.55
N ALA A 171 -16.14 -6.92 16.09
CA ALA A 171 -14.73 -6.72 16.41
C ALA A 171 -14.21 -5.36 15.91
N ALA A 172 -14.58 -4.95 14.69
CA ALA A 172 -14.24 -3.66 14.11
C ALA A 172 -14.91 -2.50 14.86
N GLY A 173 -16.14 -2.66 15.33
CA GLY A 173 -16.84 -1.70 16.19
C GLY A 173 -16.14 -1.51 17.53
N LEU A 174 -15.82 -2.61 18.23
CA LEU A 174 -15.06 -2.58 19.48
C LEU A 174 -13.67 -1.95 19.30
N TYR A 175 -12.97 -2.32 18.21
CA TYR A 175 -11.70 -1.71 17.85
C TYR A 175 -11.84 -0.21 17.61
N SER A 176 -12.92 0.23 16.97
CA SER A 176 -13.19 1.65 16.71
C SER A 176 -13.45 2.43 17.99
N CYS A 177 -14.16 1.85 18.95
CA CYS A 177 -14.30 2.43 20.29
C CYS A 177 -12.93 2.59 20.98
N TRP A 178 -12.07 1.57 20.91
CA TRP A 178 -10.73 1.60 21.51
C TRP A 178 -9.76 2.55 20.82
N ALA A 179 -9.87 2.71 19.51
CA ALA A 179 -9.02 3.59 18.71
C ALA A 179 -9.42 5.07 18.83
N THR A 180 -10.68 5.36 19.19
CA THR A 180 -11.20 6.71 19.35
C THR A 180 -10.57 7.38 20.59
N GLY A 181 -10.00 8.58 20.45
CA GLY A 181 -9.36 9.33 21.54
C GLY A 181 -7.95 9.82 21.19
N PRO A 182 -6.99 9.83 22.15
CA PRO A 182 -5.64 10.37 21.94
C PRO A 182 -4.87 9.71 20.79
N ARG A 183 -5.07 8.40 20.58
CA ARG A 183 -4.40 7.64 19.50
C ARG A 183 -4.85 8.10 18.12
N LEU A 184 -6.15 8.35 17.96
CA LEU A 184 -6.71 8.91 16.71
C LEU A 184 -6.09 10.26 16.41
N GLN A 185 -6.00 11.13 17.42
CA GLN A 185 -5.41 12.46 17.28
C GLN A 185 -3.93 12.37 16.87
N HIS A 186 -3.15 11.54 17.56
CA HIS A 186 -1.75 11.32 17.22
C HIS A 186 -1.58 10.80 15.78
N ALA A 187 -2.37 9.79 15.38
CA ALA A 187 -2.30 9.24 14.04
C ALA A 187 -2.72 10.25 12.96
N SER A 188 -3.71 11.11 13.24
CA SER A 188 -4.11 12.15 12.30
C SER A 188 -3.07 13.25 12.15
N ASP A 189 -2.45 13.66 13.25
CA ASP A 189 -1.39 14.68 13.24
C ASP A 189 -0.14 14.14 12.54
N LEU A 190 0.17 12.86 12.73
CA LEU A 190 1.27 12.17 12.07
C LEU A 190 1.04 11.97 10.58
N LEU A 191 -0.17 11.59 10.19
CA LEU A 191 -0.55 11.50 8.77
C LEU A 191 -0.49 12.89 8.11
N SER A 192 -0.98 13.92 8.78
CA SER A 192 -0.90 15.31 8.31
C SER A 192 0.55 15.76 8.14
N ALA A 193 1.36 15.65 9.19
CA ALA A 193 2.76 16.08 9.21
C ALA A 193 3.60 15.34 8.17
N SER A 194 3.39 14.03 8.00
CA SER A 194 4.13 13.24 7.02
C SER A 194 3.75 13.57 5.58
N VAL A 195 2.46 13.78 5.27
CA VAL A 195 2.01 14.13 3.91
C VAL A 195 2.44 15.56 3.54
N ILE A 196 2.30 16.51 4.46
CA ILE A 196 2.74 17.90 4.25
C ILE A 196 4.26 17.95 4.15
N GLY A 197 4.97 17.34 5.10
CA GLY A 197 6.44 17.36 5.16
C GLY A 197 7.10 16.66 3.97
N ALA A 198 6.46 15.63 3.39
CA ALA A 198 6.97 14.96 2.20
C ALA A 198 7.04 15.89 0.97
N HIS A 199 6.21 16.96 0.91
CA HIS A 199 6.19 17.94 -0.19
C HIS A 199 6.36 17.31 -1.57
N LEU A 200 5.52 16.32 -1.87
CA LEU A 200 5.63 15.52 -3.09
C LEU A 200 5.57 16.43 -4.34
N PRO A 201 6.42 16.18 -5.35
CA PRO A 201 6.48 17.04 -6.52
C PRO A 201 5.16 17.00 -7.30
N PRO A 202 4.76 18.07 -8.02
CA PRO A 202 3.52 18.10 -8.80
C PRO A 202 3.39 16.97 -9.83
N THR A 203 4.53 16.45 -10.32
CA THR A 203 4.60 15.29 -11.22
C THR A 203 4.04 14.00 -10.60
N THR A 204 3.88 13.94 -9.27
CA THR A 204 3.24 12.82 -8.57
C THR A 204 1.77 12.66 -8.96
N SER A 205 1.07 13.74 -9.31
CA SER A 205 -0.32 13.66 -9.78
C SER A 205 -0.44 12.84 -11.07
N CYS A 206 0.52 12.98 -11.99
CA CYS A 206 0.58 12.18 -13.22
C CYS A 206 0.77 10.68 -12.90
N LEU A 207 1.65 10.37 -11.94
CA LEU A 207 1.87 9.01 -11.45
C LEU A 207 0.59 8.41 -10.86
N VAL A 208 -0.13 9.15 -10.01
CA VAL A 208 -1.39 8.68 -9.41
C VAL A 208 -2.42 8.36 -10.48
N VAL A 209 -2.56 9.21 -11.51
CA VAL A 209 -3.46 8.94 -12.64
C VAL A 209 -3.02 7.71 -13.42
N PHE A 210 -1.73 7.58 -13.73
CA PHE A 210 -1.20 6.41 -14.46
C PHE A 210 -1.47 5.10 -13.71
N VAL A 211 -1.16 5.06 -12.41
CA VAL A 211 -1.37 3.85 -11.61
C VAL A 211 -2.86 3.55 -11.46
N LEU A 212 -3.71 4.57 -11.32
CA LEU A 212 -5.15 4.40 -11.29
C LEU A 212 -5.66 3.76 -12.59
N LEU A 213 -5.22 4.26 -13.75
CA LEU A 213 -5.59 3.70 -15.06
C LEU A 213 -5.08 2.27 -15.24
N ALA A 214 -3.82 1.99 -14.84
CA ALA A 214 -3.25 0.64 -14.90
C ALA A 214 -4.05 -0.34 -14.02
N THR A 215 -4.43 0.09 -12.82
CA THR A 215 -5.21 -0.72 -11.87
C THR A 215 -6.63 -0.95 -12.37
N PHE A 216 -7.28 0.09 -12.91
CA PHE A 216 -8.58 -0.01 -13.54
C PHE A 216 -8.57 -0.99 -14.72
N GLY A 217 -7.58 -0.86 -15.61
CA GLY A 217 -7.40 -1.76 -16.76
C GLY A 217 -7.18 -3.21 -16.35
N TYR A 218 -6.31 -3.46 -15.36
CA TYR A 218 -6.10 -4.80 -14.81
C TYR A 218 -7.37 -5.39 -14.21
N MET A 219 -8.10 -4.63 -13.39
CA MET A 219 -9.36 -5.09 -12.78
C MET A 219 -10.43 -5.36 -13.82
N ALA A 220 -10.57 -4.50 -14.84
CA ALA A 220 -11.50 -4.72 -15.94
C ALA A 220 -11.15 -5.97 -16.76
N PHE A 221 -9.86 -6.23 -17.01
CA PHE A 221 -9.43 -7.45 -17.67
C PHE A 221 -9.68 -8.69 -16.82
N TRP A 222 -9.47 -8.59 -15.51
CA TRP A 222 -9.79 -9.66 -14.56
C TRP A 222 -11.29 -9.97 -14.49
N THR A 223 -12.17 -8.95 -14.53
CA THR A 223 -13.62 -9.16 -14.55
C THR A 223 -14.08 -9.84 -15.84
N VAL A 224 -13.42 -9.58 -16.97
CA VAL A 224 -13.67 -10.34 -18.21
C VAL A 224 -13.29 -11.80 -18.01
N ALA A 225 -12.11 -12.10 -17.46
CA ALA A 225 -11.64 -13.46 -17.24
C ALA A 225 -12.60 -14.30 -16.38
N ILE A 226 -13.10 -13.75 -15.26
CA ILE A 226 -14.05 -14.46 -14.39
C ILE A 226 -15.42 -14.63 -15.06
N SER A 227 -15.85 -13.66 -15.87
CA SER A 227 -17.08 -13.77 -16.66
C SER A 227 -16.97 -14.84 -17.76
N CYS A 228 -15.80 -15.03 -18.37
CA CYS A 228 -15.58 -16.10 -19.34
C CYS A 228 -15.73 -17.50 -18.70
N ILE A 229 -15.29 -17.68 -17.46
CA ILE A 229 -15.48 -18.94 -16.73
C ILE A 229 -16.97 -19.23 -16.52
N ALA A 230 -17.76 -18.22 -16.16
CA ALA A 230 -19.20 -18.39 -15.98
C ALA A 230 -19.96 -18.61 -17.30
N ALA A 231 -19.39 -18.16 -18.43
CA ALA A 231 -19.98 -18.26 -19.75
C ALA A 231 -19.68 -19.59 -20.47
N ALA A 232 -18.53 -20.21 -20.17
CA ALA A 232 -18.06 -21.39 -20.87
C ALA A 232 -18.66 -22.69 -20.29
N GLU A 233 -18.91 -23.66 -21.16
CA GLU A 233 -19.35 -25.01 -20.81
C GLU A 233 -18.45 -26.05 -21.51
N GLY A 234 -18.44 -27.30 -21.00
CA GLY A 234 -17.74 -28.42 -21.61
C GLY A 234 -16.66 -29.05 -20.72
N HIS A 235 -16.02 -30.13 -21.22
CA HIS A 235 -15.10 -30.96 -20.44
C HIS A 235 -13.92 -30.19 -19.81
N PHE A 236 -13.42 -29.15 -20.48
CA PHE A 236 -12.33 -28.32 -19.96
C PHE A 236 -12.73 -27.45 -18.76
N MET A 237 -14.04 -27.24 -18.54
CA MET A 237 -14.57 -26.50 -17.40
C MET A 237 -14.78 -27.37 -16.15
N ASN A 238 -14.48 -28.68 -16.21
CA ASN A 238 -14.49 -29.55 -15.04
C ASN A 238 -13.56 -29.06 -13.91
N TYR A 239 -12.55 -28.24 -14.24
CA TYR A 239 -11.61 -27.64 -13.30
C TYR A 239 -11.96 -26.18 -12.93
N GLN A 240 -13.22 -25.78 -13.04
CA GLN A 240 -13.69 -24.41 -12.78
C GLN A 240 -13.13 -23.80 -11.48
N MET A 241 -13.13 -24.56 -10.40
CA MET A 241 -12.61 -24.09 -9.09
C MET A 241 -11.11 -23.77 -9.13
N ALA A 242 -10.32 -24.53 -9.89
CA ALA A 242 -8.90 -24.28 -10.05
C ALA A 242 -8.64 -22.98 -10.84
N TYR A 243 -9.41 -22.73 -11.90
CA TYR A 243 -9.32 -21.47 -12.65
C TYR A 243 -9.72 -20.27 -11.80
N VAL A 244 -10.82 -20.36 -11.05
CA VAL A 244 -11.24 -19.30 -10.11
C VAL A 244 -10.16 -19.05 -9.06
N ALA A 245 -9.62 -20.11 -8.45
CA ALA A 245 -8.53 -19.99 -7.48
C ALA A 245 -7.29 -19.33 -8.09
N ALA A 246 -6.87 -19.74 -9.29
CA ALA A 246 -5.75 -19.15 -10.01
C ALA A 246 -5.98 -17.65 -10.29
N LEU A 247 -7.18 -17.27 -10.73
CA LEU A 247 -7.56 -15.87 -10.94
C LEU A 247 -7.54 -15.06 -9.64
N LEU A 248 -8.03 -15.61 -8.52
CA LEU A 248 -8.02 -14.93 -7.22
C LEU A 248 -6.59 -14.73 -6.69
N VAL A 249 -5.74 -15.75 -6.83
CA VAL A 249 -4.30 -15.65 -6.49
C VAL A 249 -3.63 -14.60 -7.38
N SER A 250 -3.95 -14.58 -8.67
CA SER A 250 -3.45 -13.58 -9.62
C SER A 250 -3.81 -12.16 -9.21
N MET A 251 -5.08 -11.95 -8.89
CA MET A 251 -5.61 -10.68 -8.42
C MET A 251 -4.90 -10.22 -7.16
N ALA A 252 -4.83 -11.09 -6.14
CA ALA A 252 -4.20 -10.76 -4.86
C ALA A 252 -2.73 -10.36 -5.03
N TRP A 253 -1.97 -11.16 -5.79
CA TRP A 253 -0.54 -10.94 -5.93
C TRP A 253 -0.21 -9.70 -6.77
N THR A 254 -0.85 -9.54 -7.92
CA THR A 254 -0.64 -8.39 -8.82
C THR A 254 -1.02 -7.08 -8.13
N MET A 255 -2.15 -7.06 -7.42
CA MET A 255 -2.58 -5.87 -6.69
C MET A 255 -1.66 -5.51 -5.54
N GLN A 256 -1.09 -6.51 -4.86
CA GLN A 256 -0.13 -6.27 -3.79
C GLN A 256 1.21 -5.73 -4.32
N ILE A 257 1.63 -6.19 -5.50
CA ILE A 257 2.82 -5.65 -6.18
C ILE A 257 2.58 -4.21 -6.60
N LEU A 258 1.47 -3.90 -7.28
CA LEU A 258 1.13 -2.53 -7.66
C LEU A 258 1.10 -1.59 -6.44
N ARG A 259 0.49 -2.04 -5.34
CA ARG A 259 0.49 -1.34 -4.05
C ARG A 259 1.91 -1.02 -3.58
N TYR A 260 2.82 -2.00 -3.55
CA TYR A 260 4.16 -1.80 -3.03
C TYR A 260 5.12 -1.08 -3.99
N VAL A 261 4.88 -1.13 -5.30
CA VAL A 261 5.59 -0.28 -6.27
C VAL A 261 5.32 1.19 -5.96
N VAL A 262 4.04 1.58 -5.80
CA VAL A 262 3.69 2.95 -5.40
C VAL A 262 4.24 3.29 -4.03
N TYR A 263 4.12 2.36 -3.08
CA TYR A 263 4.61 2.54 -1.73
C TYR A 263 6.12 2.85 -1.71
N VAL A 264 6.94 2.07 -2.41
CA VAL A 264 8.41 2.26 -2.46
C VAL A 264 8.78 3.56 -3.19
N ALA A 265 8.15 3.84 -4.33
CA ALA A 265 8.42 5.06 -5.09
C ALA A 265 8.12 6.32 -4.26
N VAL A 266 6.97 6.35 -3.59
CA VAL A 266 6.55 7.47 -2.74
C VAL A 266 7.38 7.54 -1.46
N ALA A 267 7.69 6.40 -0.84
CA ALA A 267 8.57 6.35 0.32
C ALA A 267 9.96 6.92 0.00
N LYS A 268 10.53 6.64 -1.19
CA LYS A 268 11.80 7.21 -1.63
C LYS A 268 11.73 8.74 -1.73
N LEU A 269 10.69 9.26 -2.38
CA LEU A 269 10.47 10.72 -2.52
C LEU A 269 10.28 11.40 -1.16
N ALA A 270 9.38 10.85 -0.34
CA ALA A 270 9.05 11.38 0.98
C ALA A 270 10.26 11.32 1.92
N HIS A 271 11.00 10.21 1.93
CA HIS A 271 12.17 10.06 2.78
C HIS A 271 13.31 11.01 2.38
N GLY A 272 13.58 11.19 1.08
CA GLY A 272 14.57 12.16 0.63
C GLY A 272 14.28 13.58 1.14
N ARG A 273 13.01 13.98 1.10
CA ARG A 273 12.57 15.28 1.59
C ARG A 273 12.58 15.40 3.12
N LEU A 274 12.09 14.39 3.83
CA LEU A 274 11.96 14.40 5.29
C LEU A 274 13.29 14.19 6.02
N ALA A 275 14.19 13.37 5.48
CA ALA A 275 15.46 13.06 6.11
C ALA A 275 16.55 14.09 5.80
N TYR A 276 16.59 14.60 4.56
CA TYR A 276 17.71 15.43 4.08
C TYR A 276 17.28 16.81 3.56
N GLY A 277 15.98 17.10 3.47
CA GLY A 277 15.47 18.33 2.86
C GLY A 277 15.69 18.41 1.35
N ILE A 278 16.23 17.38 0.70
CA ILE A 278 16.55 17.40 -0.73
C ILE A 278 15.33 17.01 -1.56
N ARG A 279 15.27 17.55 -2.79
CA ARG A 279 14.33 17.10 -3.81
C ARG A 279 15.08 16.15 -4.73
N MET A 280 14.53 14.95 -4.94
CA MET A 280 15.20 13.96 -5.78
C MET A 280 15.34 14.49 -7.23
N PRO A 281 16.54 14.38 -7.84
CA PRO A 281 16.73 14.62 -9.27
C PRO A 281 15.77 13.72 -10.07
N GLY A 282 15.25 14.20 -11.21
CA GLY A 282 14.36 13.40 -12.08
C GLY A 282 12.86 13.41 -11.74
N GLY A 283 12.49 13.87 -10.54
CA GLY A 283 11.08 13.98 -10.13
C GLY A 283 10.37 12.63 -9.93
N ALA A 284 9.03 12.65 -9.78
CA ALA A 284 8.28 11.46 -9.41
C ALA A 284 8.22 10.37 -10.51
N VAL A 285 8.21 10.78 -11.78
CA VAL A 285 8.10 9.85 -12.91
C VAL A 285 9.35 9.02 -13.03
N GLU A 286 10.53 9.64 -12.97
CA GLU A 286 11.80 8.92 -13.06
C GLU A 286 11.99 7.97 -11.87
N VAL A 287 11.68 8.42 -10.65
CA VAL A 287 11.72 7.56 -9.46
C VAL A 287 10.79 6.35 -9.61
N PHE A 288 9.59 6.55 -10.15
CA PHE A 288 8.65 5.46 -10.39
C PHE A 288 9.14 4.49 -11.47
N CYS A 289 9.60 5.00 -12.61
CA CYS A 289 10.20 4.19 -13.67
C CYS A 289 11.40 3.40 -13.15
N GLY A 290 12.30 4.02 -12.39
CA GLY A 290 13.42 3.36 -11.74
C GLY A 290 12.99 2.31 -10.72
N THR A 291 11.83 2.47 -10.08
CA THR A 291 11.27 1.47 -9.15
C THR A 291 10.69 0.27 -9.90
N VAL A 292 10.00 0.49 -11.02
CA VAL A 292 9.37 -0.56 -11.83
C VAL A 292 10.38 -1.34 -12.66
N PHE A 293 11.27 -0.64 -13.36
CA PHE A 293 12.21 -1.24 -14.29
C PHE A 293 13.58 -1.53 -13.67
N GLY A 294 13.87 -0.95 -12.51
CA GLY A 294 15.14 -1.12 -11.82
C GLY A 294 15.25 -2.40 -11.00
N PRO A 295 16.38 -2.55 -10.29
CA PRO A 295 16.69 -3.75 -9.52
C PRO A 295 15.81 -3.95 -8.28
N ALA A 296 15.22 -2.87 -7.73
CA ALA A 296 14.35 -2.92 -6.56
C ALA A 296 13.02 -3.67 -6.83
N PHE A 297 12.63 -3.86 -8.09
CA PHE A 297 11.38 -4.53 -8.44
C PHE A 297 11.31 -5.98 -7.92
N GLY A 298 12.44 -6.70 -7.92
CA GLY A 298 12.52 -8.06 -7.37
C GLY A 298 12.24 -8.12 -5.88
N ASP A 299 12.83 -7.18 -5.13
CA ASP A 299 12.61 -6.99 -3.70
C ASP A 299 11.16 -6.59 -3.38
N ILE A 300 10.54 -5.80 -4.25
CA ILE A 300 9.12 -5.46 -4.16
C ILE A 300 8.25 -6.70 -4.34
N CYS A 301 8.53 -7.53 -5.35
CA CYS A 301 7.81 -8.79 -5.57
C CYS A 301 7.92 -9.73 -4.37
N MET A 302 9.11 -9.84 -3.78
CA MET A 302 9.34 -10.64 -2.57
C MET A 302 8.56 -10.09 -1.37
N GLY A 303 8.65 -8.79 -1.11
CA GLY A 303 7.94 -8.16 0.00
C GLY A 303 6.42 -8.16 -0.17
N ALA A 304 5.92 -8.12 -1.41
CA ALA A 304 4.49 -8.23 -1.71
C ALA A 304 3.90 -9.58 -1.29
N MET A 305 4.69 -10.66 -1.33
CA MET A 305 4.27 -11.95 -0.78
C MET A 305 4.43 -11.99 0.75
N ALA A 306 5.56 -11.51 1.27
CA ALA A 306 5.92 -11.71 2.66
C ALA A 306 5.16 -10.80 3.65
N VAL A 307 4.92 -9.53 3.30
CA VAL A 307 4.34 -8.54 4.24
C VAL A 307 2.88 -8.80 4.58
N PRO A 308 1.98 -9.18 3.64
CA PRO A 308 0.61 -9.55 3.99
C PRO A 308 0.56 -10.78 4.90
N VAL A 309 1.37 -11.80 4.61
CA VAL A 309 1.47 -13.01 5.44
C VAL A 309 1.92 -12.65 6.85
N ASN A 310 2.96 -11.83 6.99
CA ASN A 310 3.41 -11.35 8.29
C ASN A 310 2.30 -10.56 9.02
N SER A 311 1.58 -9.69 8.31
CA SER A 311 0.47 -8.92 8.89
C SER A 311 -0.64 -9.83 9.41
N ALA A 312 -0.97 -10.92 8.69
CA ALA A 312 -1.96 -11.91 9.09
C ALA A 312 -1.50 -12.71 10.33
N VAL A 313 -0.26 -13.21 10.33
CA VAL A 313 0.33 -13.94 11.47
C VAL A 313 0.36 -13.06 12.73
N ARG A 314 0.72 -11.79 12.60
CA ARG A 314 0.70 -10.83 13.72
C ARG A 314 -0.70 -10.52 14.21
N GLY A 315 -1.66 -10.39 13.30
CA GLY A 315 -3.07 -10.24 13.66
C GLY A 315 -3.57 -11.43 14.49
N LEU A 316 -3.26 -12.64 14.03
CA LEU A 316 -3.61 -13.88 14.74
C LEU A 316 -2.93 -13.97 16.11
N ALA A 317 -1.63 -13.68 16.20
CA ALA A 317 -0.91 -13.68 17.48
C ALA A 317 -1.52 -12.71 18.49
N ARG A 318 -1.94 -11.51 18.07
CA ARG A 318 -2.63 -10.54 18.92
C ARG A 318 -4.01 -11.00 19.36
N ALA A 319 -4.80 -11.58 18.45
CA ALA A 319 -6.12 -12.12 18.77
C ALA A 319 -6.01 -13.22 19.84
N MET A 320 -5.01 -14.11 19.70
CA MET A 320 -4.75 -15.15 20.69
C MET A 320 -4.35 -14.56 22.05
N LYS A 321 -3.45 -13.57 22.10
CA LYS A 321 -3.05 -12.92 23.35
C LYS A 321 -4.24 -12.33 24.12
N ILE A 322 -5.19 -11.73 23.41
CA ILE A 322 -6.40 -11.16 24.00
C ILE A 322 -7.33 -12.27 24.51
N ALA A 323 -7.52 -13.34 23.73
CA ALA A 323 -8.37 -14.46 24.12
C ALA A 323 -7.86 -15.20 25.36
N THR A 324 -6.55 -15.18 25.64
CA THR A 324 -5.93 -15.87 26.78
C THR A 324 -5.83 -15.03 28.05
N GLY A 325 -6.38 -13.81 28.08
CA GLY A 325 -6.52 -13.04 29.33
C GLY A 325 -5.23 -12.61 30.03
N GLY A 326 -4.07 -12.68 29.36
CA GLY A 326 -2.78 -12.28 29.95
C GLY A 326 -2.19 -13.25 30.99
N ASN A 327 -2.69 -14.49 31.07
CA ASN A 327 -2.08 -15.50 31.95
C ASN A 327 -0.78 -16.03 31.33
N ASP A 328 0.35 -15.55 31.84
CA ASP A 328 1.71 -15.86 31.36
C ASP A 328 2.17 -17.30 31.62
N GLU A 329 1.38 -18.11 32.35
CA GLU A 329 1.77 -19.46 32.78
C GLU A 329 1.64 -20.55 31.69
N PHE A 330 1.05 -20.24 30.52
CA PHE A 330 0.75 -21.24 29.49
C PHE A 330 1.42 -21.00 28.12
N ILE A 331 2.58 -20.36 28.10
CA ILE A 331 3.42 -20.17 26.89
C ILE A 331 4.02 -21.51 26.37
N PHE A 332 3.97 -22.59 27.16
CA PHE A 332 4.76 -23.82 26.90
C PHE A 332 4.09 -24.96 26.11
N SER A 333 2.80 -24.90 25.76
CA SER A 333 2.14 -25.97 24.98
C SER A 333 1.65 -25.46 23.61
N GLY A 334 2.54 -25.46 22.62
CA GLY A 334 2.24 -25.30 21.18
C GLY A 334 1.77 -23.93 20.69
N ARG A 335 1.40 -23.00 21.58
CA ARG A 335 0.77 -21.70 21.25
C ARG A 335 1.71 -20.49 21.28
N GLY A 336 2.93 -20.63 21.82
CA GLY A 336 4.01 -19.63 21.70
C GLY A 336 4.67 -19.56 20.31
N CYS A 337 4.44 -20.56 19.46
CA CYS A 337 5.07 -20.66 18.13
C CYS A 337 4.67 -19.50 17.20
N CYS A 338 3.39 -19.11 17.16
CA CYS A 338 2.96 -18.00 16.30
C CYS A 338 3.57 -16.67 16.72
N PHE A 339 3.73 -16.44 18.03
CA PHE A 339 4.35 -15.22 18.54
C PHE A 339 5.85 -15.18 18.20
N ILE A 340 6.58 -16.26 18.47
CA ILE A 340 8.01 -16.40 18.13
C ILE A 340 8.24 -16.29 16.61
N VAL A 341 7.40 -16.93 15.81
CA VAL A 341 7.44 -16.80 14.34
C VAL A 341 7.15 -15.36 13.93
N SER A 342 6.15 -14.71 14.54
CA SER A 342 5.81 -13.32 14.24
C SER A 342 6.94 -12.35 14.55
N GLU A 343 7.67 -12.51 15.66
CA GLU A 343 8.83 -11.67 16.00
C GLU A 343 10.00 -11.90 15.04
N LYS A 344 10.33 -13.16 14.74
CA LYS A 344 11.37 -13.51 13.77
C LYS A 344 11.03 -13.01 12.36
N MET A 345 9.75 -13.05 11.97
CA MET A 345 9.28 -12.52 10.69
C MET A 345 9.19 -10.99 10.68
N LEU A 346 8.88 -10.35 11.80
CA LEU A 346 8.84 -8.89 11.92
C LEU A 346 10.23 -8.26 11.71
N GLY A 347 11.27 -8.93 12.21
CA GLY A 347 12.65 -8.57 11.91
C GLY A 347 13.09 -8.85 10.46
N ARG A 348 12.33 -9.59 9.64
CA ARG A 348 12.78 -9.99 8.28
C ARG A 348 11.86 -9.56 7.14
N ALA A 349 10.60 -9.23 7.42
CA ALA A 349 9.57 -8.92 6.43
C ALA A 349 8.55 -7.92 7.00
N ASN A 350 8.91 -6.65 7.03
CA ASN A 350 8.03 -5.59 7.51
C ASN A 350 7.84 -4.50 6.45
N ARG A 351 6.70 -3.80 6.52
CA ARG A 351 6.39 -2.73 5.56
C ARG A 351 7.38 -1.56 5.61
N TRP A 352 8.02 -1.34 6.76
CA TRP A 352 8.93 -0.23 6.98
C TRP A 352 10.26 -0.42 6.24
N GLY A 353 10.68 -1.67 6.03
CA GLY A 353 11.85 -2.02 5.22
C GLY A 353 11.77 -1.49 3.79
N PHE A 354 10.57 -1.33 3.22
CA PHE A 354 10.40 -0.75 1.88
C PHE A 354 10.94 0.67 1.75
N VAL A 355 11.02 1.43 2.85
CA VAL A 355 11.64 2.75 2.83
C VAL A 355 13.13 2.63 2.51
N HIS A 356 13.85 1.70 3.14
CA HIS A 356 15.27 1.44 2.85
C HIS A 356 15.50 0.76 1.50
N VAL A 357 14.54 -0.03 1.00
CA VAL A 357 14.58 -0.56 -0.37
C VAL A 357 14.56 0.59 -1.39
N GLY A 358 13.67 1.57 -1.21
CA GLY A 358 13.57 2.72 -2.11
C GLY A 358 14.68 3.74 -1.93
N ALA A 359 14.97 4.13 -0.69
CA ALA A 359 15.92 5.20 -0.38
C ALA A 359 17.39 4.77 -0.48
N ARG A 360 17.71 3.53 -0.08
CA ARG A 360 19.10 3.03 0.00
C ARG A 360 19.40 1.88 -0.96
N GLY A 361 18.44 1.42 -1.76
CA GLY A 361 18.64 0.33 -2.72
C GLY A 361 18.93 -1.05 -2.09
N LYS A 362 18.72 -1.19 -0.77
CA LYS A 362 18.99 -2.42 -0.01
C LYS A 362 18.01 -3.53 -0.38
N ALA A 363 18.46 -4.79 -0.29
CA ALA A 363 17.57 -5.94 -0.46
C ALA A 363 16.49 -5.99 0.64
N PHE A 364 15.28 -6.42 0.32
CA PHE A 364 14.10 -6.24 1.20
C PHE A 364 14.25 -6.86 2.59
N CYS A 365 14.82 -8.05 2.70
CA CYS A 365 15.02 -8.69 4.01
C CYS A 365 16.08 -7.98 4.86
N VAL A 366 17.15 -7.48 4.25
CA VAL A 366 18.19 -6.71 4.94
C VAL A 366 17.62 -5.37 5.38
N ALA A 367 16.93 -4.68 4.46
CA ALA A 367 16.24 -3.42 4.71
C ALA A 367 15.22 -3.54 5.86
N SER A 368 14.42 -4.61 5.87
CA SER A 368 13.44 -4.88 6.94
C SER A 368 14.12 -5.05 8.30
N ARG A 369 15.22 -5.81 8.36
CA ARG A 369 15.97 -6.05 9.60
C ARG A 369 16.59 -4.78 10.14
N ASP A 370 17.25 -4.03 9.26
CA ASP A 370 17.95 -2.80 9.63
C ASP A 370 16.96 -1.78 10.19
N VAL A 371 15.84 -1.52 9.49
CA VAL A 371 14.80 -0.60 9.96
C VAL A 371 14.20 -1.04 11.29
N TRP A 372 13.90 -2.34 11.45
CA TRP A 372 13.35 -2.84 12.71
C TRP A 372 14.34 -2.69 13.87
N SER A 373 15.63 -2.98 13.62
CA SER A 373 16.69 -2.80 14.62
C SER A 373 16.84 -1.33 15.05
N LEU A 374 16.69 -0.39 14.12
CA LEU A 374 16.69 1.04 14.42
C LEU A 374 15.49 1.43 15.29
N PHE A 375 14.29 0.90 15.02
CA PHE A 375 13.11 1.17 15.84
C PHE A 375 13.25 0.65 17.27
N VAL A 376 13.84 -0.54 17.44
CA VAL A 376 14.15 -1.10 18.76
C VAL A 376 15.19 -0.25 19.47
N LEU A 377 16.30 0.09 18.80
CA LEU A 377 17.39 0.91 19.35
C LEU A 377 16.89 2.29 19.81
N ARG A 378 15.94 2.89 19.10
CA ARG A 378 15.36 4.20 19.42
C ARG A 378 14.14 4.13 20.35
N GLY A 379 13.73 2.94 20.79
CA GLY A 379 12.59 2.78 21.70
C GLY A 379 11.22 3.11 21.09
N ILE A 380 11.11 3.18 19.76
CA ILE A 380 9.86 3.51 19.06
C ILE A 380 9.12 2.29 18.49
N ALA A 381 9.62 1.07 18.74
CA ALA A 381 8.99 -0.16 18.23
C ALA A 381 7.52 -0.31 18.66
N ASN A 382 7.20 -0.01 19.92
CA ASN A 382 5.82 -0.06 20.45
C ASN A 382 4.94 1.03 19.84
N LEU A 383 5.49 2.24 19.67
CA LEU A 383 4.82 3.35 19.02
C LEU A 383 4.40 2.97 17.59
N VAL A 384 5.35 2.46 16.82
CA VAL A 384 5.16 2.02 15.44
C VAL A 384 4.18 0.85 15.34
N ASP A 385 4.12 -0.04 16.34
CA ASP A 385 3.11 -1.10 16.37
C ASP A 385 1.70 -0.60 16.71
N SER A 386 1.59 0.49 17.46
CA SER A 386 0.33 1.14 17.81
C SER A 386 -0.22 2.09 16.73
N ASP A 387 0.50 2.25 15.62
CA ASP A 387 0.12 3.14 14.51
C ASP A 387 -1.24 2.76 13.89
N LEU A 388 -2.20 3.70 13.94
CA LEU A 388 -3.53 3.53 13.37
C LEU A 388 -3.54 3.68 11.84
N THR A 389 -2.48 4.16 11.19
CA THR A 389 -2.46 4.32 9.72
C THR A 389 -2.64 2.98 9.02
N GLY A 390 -2.07 1.90 9.58
CA GLY A 390 -2.29 0.54 9.09
C GLY A 390 -3.76 0.12 9.11
N SER A 391 -4.45 0.41 10.22
CA SER A 391 -5.87 0.13 10.43
C SER A 391 -6.76 1.00 9.57
N PHE A 392 -6.46 2.30 9.46
CA PHE A 392 -7.12 3.22 8.53
C PHE A 392 -7.12 2.66 7.11
N CYS A 393 -5.94 2.27 6.60
CA CYS A 393 -5.81 1.70 5.26
C CYS A 393 -6.60 0.40 5.11
N PHE A 394 -6.77 -0.39 6.18
CA PHE A 394 -7.46 -1.68 6.12
C PHE A 394 -8.98 -1.46 6.14
N LEU A 395 -9.47 -0.67 7.10
CA LEU A 395 -10.88 -0.42 7.31
C LEU A 395 -11.50 0.42 6.18
N SER A 396 -10.80 1.43 5.65
CA SER A 396 -11.25 2.15 4.44
C SER A 396 -11.42 1.21 3.25
N SER A 397 -10.53 0.22 3.09
CA SER A 397 -10.63 -0.77 2.01
C SER A 397 -11.74 -1.79 2.24
N VAL A 398 -11.96 -2.22 3.47
CA VAL A 398 -13.12 -3.05 3.82
C VAL A 398 -14.42 -2.29 3.56
N ALA A 399 -14.50 -1.01 3.92
CA ALA A 399 -15.65 -0.15 3.63
C ALA A 399 -15.91 -0.03 2.13
N THR A 400 -14.87 0.21 1.32
CA THR A 400 -14.99 0.27 -0.16
C THR A 400 -15.40 -1.08 -0.75
N GLY A 401 -14.81 -2.19 -0.30
CA GLY A 401 -15.20 -3.53 -0.72
C GLY A 401 -16.66 -3.84 -0.37
N ALA A 402 -17.06 -3.56 0.88
CA ALA A 402 -18.43 -3.79 1.32
C ALA A 402 -19.44 -2.93 0.54
N LEU A 403 -19.10 -1.68 0.20
CA LEU A 403 -19.91 -0.83 -0.66
C LEU A 403 -20.05 -1.40 -2.09
N ALA A 404 -18.94 -1.85 -2.68
CA ALA A 404 -18.94 -2.47 -4.01
C ALA A 404 -19.77 -3.76 -4.04
N SER A 405 -19.63 -4.60 -3.01
CA SER A 405 -20.41 -5.82 -2.81
C SER A 405 -21.90 -5.54 -2.58
N LEU A 406 -22.23 -4.53 -1.79
CA LEU A 406 -23.62 -4.10 -1.55
C LEU A 406 -24.30 -3.74 -2.87
N ILE A 407 -23.65 -2.93 -3.71
CA ILE A 407 -24.22 -2.49 -5.00
C ILE A 407 -24.33 -3.65 -5.99
N ALA A 408 -23.24 -4.40 -6.20
CA ALA A 408 -23.22 -5.50 -7.17
C ALA A 408 -24.12 -6.67 -6.72
N GLY A 409 -24.11 -7.00 -5.43
CA GLY A 409 -24.95 -8.03 -4.83
C GLY A 409 -26.43 -7.66 -4.86
N SER A 410 -26.79 -6.41 -4.53
CA SER A 410 -28.18 -5.96 -4.63
C SER A 410 -28.68 -6.01 -6.07
N TRP A 411 -27.85 -5.60 -7.04
CA TRP A 411 -28.18 -5.72 -8.45
C TRP A 411 -28.39 -7.18 -8.86
N ALA A 412 -27.49 -8.06 -8.43
CA ALA A 412 -27.59 -9.50 -8.70
C ALA A 412 -28.80 -10.15 -8.01
N LEU A 413 -29.31 -9.62 -6.90
CA LEU A 413 -30.56 -10.10 -6.30
C LEU A 413 -31.80 -9.54 -6.99
N ALA A 414 -31.78 -8.27 -7.40
CA ALA A 414 -32.94 -7.58 -7.97
C ALA A 414 -33.19 -7.94 -9.44
N GLY A 415 -32.13 -8.11 -10.24
CA GLY A 415 -32.23 -8.31 -11.69
C GLY A 415 -32.35 -9.76 -12.15
N MET A 416 -32.17 -10.73 -11.27
CA MET A 416 -32.01 -12.15 -11.64
C MET A 416 -33.26 -12.96 -11.32
N TYR A 417 -33.82 -13.64 -12.34
CA TYR A 417 -34.89 -14.63 -12.20
C TYR A 417 -34.48 -15.73 -11.19
N LYS A 418 -35.46 -16.42 -10.57
CA LYS A 418 -35.26 -17.39 -9.47
C LYS A 418 -34.09 -18.38 -9.65
N ASP A 419 -33.76 -18.78 -10.89
CA ASP A 419 -32.71 -19.75 -11.20
C ASP A 419 -31.27 -19.20 -11.07
N GLN A 420 -31.08 -17.89 -11.10
CA GLN A 420 -29.75 -17.24 -11.08
C GLN A 420 -29.34 -16.72 -9.69
N LYS A 421 -30.15 -16.96 -8.65
CA LYS A 421 -29.84 -16.62 -7.25
C LYS A 421 -28.51 -17.21 -6.77
N LYS A 422 -28.09 -18.34 -7.36
CA LYS A 422 -26.82 -19.02 -7.09
C LYS A 422 -25.59 -18.17 -7.45
N LEU A 423 -25.70 -17.24 -8.39
CA LEU A 423 -24.59 -16.39 -8.84
C LEU A 423 -24.44 -15.12 -8.00
N ALA A 424 -25.47 -14.72 -7.24
CA ALA A 424 -25.45 -13.50 -6.43
C ALA A 424 -24.36 -13.50 -5.36
N LEU A 425 -24.16 -14.63 -4.67
CA LEU A 425 -23.12 -14.76 -3.63
C LEU A 425 -21.70 -14.65 -4.20
N PRO A 426 -21.30 -15.39 -5.25
CA PRO A 426 -20.01 -15.20 -5.92
C PRO A 426 -19.78 -13.77 -6.42
N VAL A 427 -20.79 -13.14 -7.06
CA VAL A 427 -20.69 -11.76 -7.56
C VAL A 427 -20.42 -10.77 -6.43
N ALA A 428 -21.12 -10.90 -5.30
CA ALA A 428 -20.91 -10.09 -4.11
C ALA A 428 -19.46 -10.24 -3.57
N ILE A 429 -18.97 -11.48 -3.48
CA ILE A 429 -17.59 -11.77 -3.02
C ILE A 429 -16.55 -11.15 -3.97
N TYR A 430 -16.71 -11.32 -5.29
CA TYR A 430 -15.77 -10.75 -6.27
C TYR A 430 -15.80 -9.22 -6.23
N ALA A 431 -16.98 -8.60 -6.16
CA ALA A 431 -17.11 -7.16 -6.03
C ALA A 431 -16.47 -6.63 -4.73
N PHE A 432 -16.61 -7.36 -3.61
CA PHE A 432 -15.91 -7.04 -2.36
C PHE A 432 -14.40 -7.00 -2.56
N LEU A 433 -13.84 -8.05 -3.16
CA LEU A 433 -12.39 -8.16 -3.38
C LEU A 433 -11.89 -7.05 -4.32
N ILE A 434 -12.63 -6.75 -5.40
CA ILE A 434 -12.27 -5.68 -6.34
C ILE A 434 -12.18 -4.35 -5.57
N GLY A 435 -13.20 -4.02 -4.79
CA GLY A 435 -13.21 -2.78 -4.01
C GLY A 435 -12.14 -2.72 -2.93
N TYR A 436 -11.91 -3.84 -2.24
CA TYR A 436 -10.85 -3.94 -1.25
C TYR A 436 -9.48 -3.64 -1.86
N TYR A 437 -9.08 -4.35 -2.92
CA TYR A 437 -7.74 -4.19 -3.48
C TYR A 437 -7.55 -2.84 -4.18
N MET A 438 -8.57 -2.32 -4.87
CA MET A 438 -8.54 -0.97 -5.48
C MET A 438 -8.25 0.10 -4.42
N CYS A 439 -8.99 0.08 -3.31
CA CYS A 439 -8.81 1.03 -2.23
C CYS A 439 -7.47 0.84 -1.50
N ARG A 440 -7.05 -0.42 -1.25
CA ARG A 440 -5.74 -0.72 -0.62
C ARG A 440 -4.57 -0.22 -1.44
N MET A 441 -4.65 -0.30 -2.76
CA MET A 441 -3.63 0.23 -3.64
C MET A 441 -3.60 1.76 -3.56
N MET A 442 -4.75 2.43 -3.71
CA MET A 442 -4.82 3.90 -3.76
C MET A 442 -4.35 4.59 -2.47
N ILE A 443 -4.65 4.02 -1.31
CA ILE A 443 -4.24 4.57 0.01
C ILE A 443 -2.80 4.13 0.37
N ALA A 444 -2.08 3.45 -0.52
CA ALA A 444 -0.70 3.05 -0.24
C ALA A 444 0.25 4.24 -0.09
N TRP A 445 0.03 5.32 -0.83
CA TRP A 445 0.97 6.44 -0.87
C TRP A 445 0.95 7.32 0.40
N PRO A 446 -0.19 7.68 1.03
CA PRO A 446 -0.15 8.41 2.30
C PRO A 446 0.47 7.54 3.41
N GLN A 447 0.20 6.23 3.38
CA GLN A 447 0.84 5.27 4.28
C GLN A 447 2.36 5.17 4.08
N ALA A 448 2.84 5.37 2.85
CA ALA A 448 4.26 5.42 2.55
C ALA A 448 4.92 6.69 3.12
N CYS A 449 4.23 7.84 3.09
CA CYS A 449 4.71 9.06 3.73
C CYS A 449 4.88 8.88 5.24
N VAL A 450 3.89 8.28 5.92
CA VAL A 450 3.98 7.97 7.36
C VAL A 450 5.16 7.05 7.65
N ALA A 451 5.41 6.04 6.80
CA ALA A 451 6.55 5.16 6.97
C ALA A 451 7.89 5.85 6.75
N ALA A 452 8.00 6.69 5.72
CA ALA A 452 9.17 7.51 5.49
C ALA A 452 9.48 8.42 6.69
N TYR A 453 8.44 9.00 7.30
CA TYR A 453 8.55 9.86 8.48
C TYR A 453 9.09 9.10 9.71
N HIS A 454 8.53 7.94 10.04
CA HIS A 454 9.04 7.12 11.14
C HIS A 454 10.49 6.67 10.94
N VAL A 455 10.84 6.27 9.70
CA VAL A 455 12.19 5.81 9.38
C VAL A 455 13.19 6.97 9.41
N ALA A 456 12.83 8.14 8.89
CA ALA A 456 13.65 9.34 8.96
C ALA A 456 13.89 9.77 10.43
N TYR A 457 12.86 9.71 11.27
CA TYR A 457 13.01 9.96 12.71
C TYR A 457 13.92 8.93 13.40
N ALA A 458 13.79 7.64 13.07
CA ALA A 458 14.62 6.60 13.68
C ALA A 458 16.11 6.78 13.36
N GLU A 459 16.41 7.25 12.15
CA GLU A 459 17.76 7.51 11.70
C GLU A 459 18.37 8.74 12.39
N ASN A 460 17.63 9.85 12.40
CA ASN A 460 18.06 11.07 13.07
C ASN A 460 16.92 11.71 13.89
N PRO A 461 16.78 11.34 15.18
CA PRO A 461 15.76 11.90 16.06
C PRO A 461 15.90 13.40 16.32
N GLN A 462 17.11 13.95 16.10
CA GLN A 462 17.42 15.37 16.32
C GLN A 462 17.25 16.21 15.05
N ASN A 463 16.71 15.63 13.98
CA ASN A 463 16.51 16.36 12.74
C ASN A 463 15.43 17.45 12.93
N PRO A 464 15.77 18.74 12.76
CA PRO A 464 14.84 19.84 12.97
C PRO A 464 13.65 19.82 12.00
N GLN A 465 13.76 19.14 10.85
CA GLN A 465 12.70 19.07 9.84
C GLN A 465 11.51 18.19 10.26
N LEU A 466 11.73 17.23 11.17
CA LEU A 466 10.69 16.29 11.60
C LEU A 466 9.82 16.87 12.73
N GLY A 467 10.27 17.90 13.45
CA GLY A 467 9.53 18.50 14.56
C GLY A 467 9.42 17.60 15.80
N THR A 468 8.59 17.98 16.77
CA THR A 468 8.52 17.33 18.09
C THR A 468 7.39 16.30 18.24
N LEU A 469 6.74 15.89 17.15
CA LEU A 469 5.49 15.11 17.21
C LEU A 469 5.70 13.71 17.82
N ILE A 470 6.70 12.96 17.34
CA ILE A 470 7.05 11.65 17.89
C ILE A 470 7.56 11.74 19.34
N PRO A 471 8.52 12.64 19.67
CA PRO A 471 8.99 12.81 21.05
C PRO A 471 7.87 13.10 22.05
N LYS A 472 6.95 14.01 21.72
CA LYS A 472 5.82 14.37 22.60
C LYS A 472 4.94 13.16 22.91
N HIS A 473 4.56 12.40 21.88
CA HIS A 473 3.71 11.24 22.08
C HIS A 473 4.42 10.10 22.82
N LEU A 474 5.73 9.94 22.59
CA LEU A 474 6.52 8.98 23.36
C LEU A 474 6.53 9.31 24.86
N HIS A 475 6.68 10.60 25.21
CA HIS A 475 6.57 11.05 26.61
C HIS A 475 5.18 10.82 27.21
N GLU A 476 4.11 11.07 26.45
CA GLU A 476 2.73 10.78 26.88
C GLU A 476 2.54 9.28 27.17
N LEU A 477 3.02 8.40 26.28
CA LEU A 477 2.94 6.95 26.47
C LEU A 477 3.75 6.49 27.68
N GLN A 478 4.93 7.07 27.92
CA GLN A 478 5.75 6.78 29.10
C GLN A 478 5.08 7.26 30.39
N ALA A 479 4.48 8.46 30.39
CA ALA A 479 3.74 8.99 31.54
C ALA A 479 2.53 8.11 31.89
N LEU A 480 1.76 7.67 30.88
CA LEU A 480 0.63 6.76 31.07
C LEU A 480 1.06 5.37 31.57
N ALA A 481 2.23 4.88 31.16
CA ALA A 481 2.79 3.63 31.68
C ALA A 481 3.21 3.79 33.15
N ALA A 482 3.86 4.90 33.50
CA ALA A 482 4.29 5.18 34.86
C ALA A 482 3.11 5.35 35.84
N ASP A 483 2.02 5.97 35.42
CA ASP A 483 0.79 6.11 36.21
C ASP A 483 0.10 4.76 36.44
N ARG A 484 0.17 3.85 35.47
CA ARG A 484 -0.41 2.50 35.57
C ARG A 484 0.37 1.59 36.53
N ASP A 485 1.67 1.81 36.67
CA ASP A 485 2.55 1.08 37.58
C ASP A 485 2.58 1.69 38.99
N HIS A 486 1.92 2.85 39.21
CA HIS A 486 1.72 3.39 40.55
C HIS A 486 0.62 2.58 41.27
N PRO A 487 0.91 1.88 42.39
CA PRO A 487 -0.14 1.25 43.17
C PRO A 487 -1.08 2.35 43.65
N LYS A 488 -2.35 2.30 43.23
CA LYS A 488 -3.39 3.11 43.87
C LYS A 488 -3.37 2.71 45.35
N ALA A 489 -2.85 3.59 46.20
CA ALA A 489 -3.02 3.47 47.63
C ALA A 489 -4.54 3.39 47.86
N VAL A 490 -4.99 2.21 48.24
CA VAL A 490 -6.32 2.05 48.82
C VAL A 490 -6.20 2.82 50.13
N ASP A 491 -6.78 4.02 50.18
CA ASP A 491 -7.10 4.68 51.43
C ASP A 491 -8.16 3.79 52.11
N SER A 492 -7.70 2.72 52.74
CA SER A 492 -8.40 2.09 53.84
C SER A 492 -8.14 2.97 55.06
N SER A 493 -8.85 4.09 55.13
CA SER A 493 -9.03 4.76 56.41
C SER A 493 -9.94 3.86 57.23
N ASP A 494 -9.30 3.17 58.17
CA ASP A 494 -9.90 2.46 59.27
C ASP A 494 -10.90 3.39 59.99
N ASP A 495 -12.20 3.17 59.80
CA ASP A 495 -13.20 3.50 60.82
C ASP A 495 -13.15 2.37 61.86
N ILE A 496 -12.17 2.46 62.76
CA ILE A 496 -12.19 1.78 64.06
C ILE A 496 -12.23 2.88 65.12
N ASP A 497 -13.37 2.88 65.82
CA ASP A 497 -13.75 3.53 67.09
C ASP A 497 -12.68 4.32 67.87
N ASP A 498 -13.05 5.53 68.29
CA ASP A 498 -13.09 5.90 69.72
C ASP A 498 -13.74 7.28 69.94
N SER A 499 -15.01 7.31 70.40
CA SER A 499 -15.64 8.21 71.40
C SER A 499 -17.12 8.48 71.16
#